data_AF-A0A5J9U575-F1
#
_entry.id   AF-A0A5J9U575-F1
#
_cell.length_a   1.000
_cell.length_b   1.000
_cell.length_c   1.000
_cell.angle_alpha   90.00
_cell.angle_beta   90.00
_cell.angle_gamma   90.00
#
_symmetry.space_group_name_H-M   'P 1'
#
loop_
_entity.id
_entity.type
_entity.pdbx_description
1 polymer ?
#
loop_
_entity_poly.entity_id
_entity_poly.type
_entity_poly.pdbx_seq_one_letter_code
_entity_poly.pdbx_strand_id
1 'polypeptide(L)'
;MLALLRHNPLAEQPRAPADDAVVVLPRLPHRVVLRRSQLLDPVKNRFQWSYDELVDDADARSYGEVFNSFADLEPGCVDHVWLVSPLAHARTDIADDDERCLR
;
A
#
# COMPACT_ATOMS: atom_id res chain seq x y z
N MET A 1 0.96 -1.81 -1.01
CA MET A 1 0.70 -0.75 0.02
C MET A 1 -0.28 -1.22 1.10
N LEU A 2 -1.19 -2.16 0.80
CA LEU A 2 -2.13 -2.78 1.74
C LEU A 2 -1.52 -3.70 2.81
N ALA A 3 -0.30 -4.20 2.54
CA ALA A 3 0.46 -5.00 3.51
C ALA A 3 0.67 -4.25 4.85
N LEU A 4 0.72 -2.91 4.84
CA LEU A 4 0.90 -2.12 6.06
C LEU A 4 -0.30 -2.19 7.01
N LEU A 5 -1.53 -2.32 6.50
CA LEU A 5 -2.73 -2.53 7.33
C LEU A 5 -2.87 -4.00 7.74
N ARG A 6 -2.75 -4.93 6.78
CA ARG A 6 -2.82 -6.38 7.05
C ARG A 6 -1.79 -6.86 8.07
N HIS A 7 -0.67 -6.15 8.17
CA HIS A 7 0.42 -6.48 9.09
C HIS A 7 0.63 -5.38 10.14
N ASN A 8 -0.33 -4.48 10.35
CA ASN A 8 -0.22 -3.47 11.40
C ASN A 8 -0.41 -4.12 12.78
N PRO A 9 0.62 -4.25 13.62
CA PRO A 9 0.49 -4.89 14.92
C PRO A 9 -0.29 -4.03 15.92
N LEU A 10 -0.56 -2.76 15.59
CA LEU A 10 -1.41 -1.90 16.43
C LEU A 10 -2.90 -2.28 16.36
N ALA A 11 -3.31 -3.07 15.37
CA ALA A 11 -4.66 -3.62 15.28
C ALA A 11 -4.97 -4.57 16.44
N GLU A 12 -4.00 -5.42 16.82
CA GLU A 12 -4.17 -6.47 17.82
C GLU A 12 -3.71 -6.05 19.23
N GLN A 13 -3.02 -4.91 19.36
CA GLN A 13 -2.47 -4.42 20.63
C GLN A 13 -2.96 -3.00 20.99
N PRO A 14 -4.12 -2.89 21.67
CA PRO A 14 -4.70 -1.59 22.05
C PRO A 14 -3.95 -0.86 23.17
N ARG A 15 -3.15 -1.57 23.99
CA ARG A 15 -2.40 -0.96 25.11
C ARG A 15 -1.04 -0.45 24.62
N ALA A 16 -0.89 0.87 24.60
CA ALA A 16 0.25 1.54 23.98
C ALA A 16 1.51 1.52 24.88
N PRO A 17 2.66 1.03 24.40
CA PRO A 17 3.96 1.57 24.78
C PRO A 17 4.12 2.99 24.21
N ALA A 18 5.15 3.73 24.66
CA ALA A 18 5.38 5.11 24.22
C ALA A 18 5.50 5.25 22.68
N ASP A 19 5.22 6.44 22.12
CA ASP A 19 5.18 6.64 20.66
C ASP A 19 6.55 6.42 19.97
N ASP A 20 7.64 6.46 20.72
CA ASP A 20 9.01 6.13 20.30
C ASP A 20 9.33 4.62 20.35
N ALA A 21 8.40 3.81 20.87
CA ALA A 21 8.55 2.36 20.93
C ALA A 21 8.72 1.79 19.52
N VAL A 22 9.62 0.81 19.43
CA VAL A 22 9.98 0.15 18.19
C VAL A 22 9.09 -1.05 17.96
N VAL A 23 8.69 -1.23 16.71
CA VAL A 23 7.78 -2.27 16.24
C VAL A 23 8.41 -2.98 15.04
N VAL A 24 8.36 -4.30 15.04
CA VAL A 24 8.83 -5.13 13.91
C VAL A 24 7.62 -5.54 13.08
N LEU A 25 7.64 -5.25 11.79
CA LEU A 25 6.56 -5.68 10.89
C LEU A 25 6.60 -7.19 10.69
N PRO A 26 5.49 -7.91 10.95
CA PRO A 26 5.44 -9.35 10.76
C PRO A 26 5.28 -9.71 9.27
N ARG A 27 5.64 -10.94 8.92
CA ARG A 27 5.35 -11.59 7.62
C ARG A 27 5.94 -10.91 6.38
N LEU A 28 6.98 -10.09 6.54
CA LEU A 28 7.78 -9.58 5.43
C LEU A 28 9.00 -10.47 5.19
N PRO A 29 9.48 -10.57 3.93
CA PRO A 29 10.68 -11.35 3.59
C PRO A 29 11.95 -10.79 4.26
N HIS A 30 11.93 -9.51 4.61
CA HIS A 30 13.00 -8.82 5.31
C HIS A 30 12.50 -8.30 6.66
N ARG A 31 13.40 -8.24 7.64
CA ARG A 31 13.10 -7.64 8.94
C ARG A 31 12.99 -6.12 8.81
N VAL A 32 11.77 -5.60 8.83
CA VAL A 32 11.48 -4.16 8.82
C VAL A 32 11.13 -3.69 10.22
N VAL A 33 11.77 -2.61 10.65
CA VAL A 33 11.66 -2.05 11.99
C VAL A 33 11.20 -0.61 11.88
N LEU A 34 10.07 -0.28 12.51
CA LEU A 34 9.45 1.03 12.50
C LEU A 34 9.23 1.53 13.93
N ARG A 35 9.03 2.84 14.09
CA ARG A 35 8.49 3.40 15.34
C ARG A 35 6.98 3.29 15.35
N ARG A 36 6.38 3.19 16.53
CA ARG A 36 4.92 3.18 16.70
C ARG A 36 4.28 4.42 16.04
N SER A 37 4.91 5.58 16.15
CA SER A 37 4.43 6.82 15.51
C SER A 37 4.41 6.80 13.97
N GLN A 38 5.08 5.84 13.34
CA GLN A 38 5.05 5.66 11.88
C GLN A 38 3.94 4.71 11.42
N LEU A 39 3.23 4.07 12.35
CA LEU A 39 2.11 3.19 12.06
C LEU A 39 0.79 3.93 12.23
N LEU A 40 -0.21 3.57 11.42
CA LEU A 40 -1.57 4.06 11.60
C LEU A 40 -2.12 3.49 12.92
N ASP A 41 -2.45 4.37 13.87
CA ASP A 41 -3.09 3.96 15.12
C ASP A 41 -4.61 3.89 14.92
N PRO A 42 -5.24 2.71 15.04
CA PRO A 42 -6.68 2.52 14.79
C PRO A 42 -7.57 3.27 15.78
N VAL A 43 -7.09 3.50 17.00
CA VAL A 43 -7.82 4.22 18.04
C VAL A 43 -7.79 5.72 17.76
N LYS A 44 -6.62 6.24 17.39
CA LYS A 44 -6.44 7.67 17.07
C LYS A 44 -7.05 8.05 15.72
N ASN A 45 -7.07 7.13 14.74
CA ASN A 45 -7.44 7.41 13.33
C ASN A 45 -8.58 6.50 12.83
N ARG A 46 -9.66 6.36 13.62
CA ARG A 46 -10.75 5.41 13.35
C ARG A 46 -11.34 5.52 11.94
N PHE A 47 -11.55 6.74 11.43
CA PHE A 47 -12.15 6.92 10.11
C PHE A 47 -11.25 6.41 8.98
N GLN A 48 -9.96 6.77 9.00
CA GLN A 48 -8.98 6.28 8.03
C GLN A 48 -8.87 4.75 8.12
N TRP A 49 -8.85 4.21 9.34
CA TRP A 49 -8.80 2.77 9.57
C TRP A 49 -9.98 2.04 8.92
N SER A 50 -11.21 2.51 9.14
CA SER A 50 -12.39 1.88 8.54
C SER A 50 -12.45 2.04 7.02
N TYR A 51 -11.94 3.15 6.48
CA TYR A 51 -11.80 3.32 5.04
C TYR A 51 -10.82 2.29 4.47
N ASP A 52 -9.67 2.15 5.11
CA ASP A 52 -8.62 1.22 4.70
C ASP A 52 -9.05 -0.25 4.77
N GLU A 53 -9.88 -0.63 5.76
CA GLU A 53 -10.50 -1.96 5.83
C GLU A 53 -11.42 -2.24 4.62
N LEU A 54 -12.16 -1.23 4.15
CA LEU A 54 -13.00 -1.36 2.96
C LEU A 54 -12.18 -1.50 1.68
N VAL A 55 -11.04 -0.80 1.59
CA VAL A 55 -10.12 -0.93 0.46
C VAL A 55 -9.55 -2.35 0.43
N ASP A 56 -9.05 -2.88 1.55
CA ASP A 56 -8.49 -4.24 1.63
C ASP A 56 -9.49 -5.35 1.22
N ASP A 57 -10.74 -5.19 1.64
CA ASP A 57 -11.83 -6.08 1.28
C ASP A 57 -12.23 -5.95 -0.21
N ALA A 58 -12.09 -4.76 -0.80
CA ALA A 58 -12.26 -4.56 -2.24
C ALA A 58 -11.12 -5.19 -3.05
N ASP A 59 -9.88 -5.07 -2.58
CA ASP A 59 -8.71 -5.66 -3.26
C ASP A 59 -8.79 -7.19 -3.28
N ALA A 60 -9.18 -7.81 -2.16
CA ALA A 60 -9.39 -9.25 -2.07
C ALA A 60 -10.49 -9.80 -3.00
N ARG A 61 -11.46 -8.97 -3.39
CA ARG A 61 -12.54 -9.33 -4.32
C ARG A 61 -12.28 -8.91 -5.76
N SER A 62 -11.25 -8.10 -5.99
CA SER A 62 -10.92 -7.61 -7.32
C SER A 62 -10.28 -8.71 -8.15
N TYR A 63 -10.29 -8.53 -9.47
CA TYR A 63 -9.63 -9.47 -10.39
C TYR A 63 -8.10 -9.52 -10.19
N GLY A 64 -7.53 -8.42 -9.71
CA GLY A 64 -6.15 -8.28 -9.27
C GLY A 64 -5.78 -6.81 -9.18
N GLU A 65 -4.53 -6.53 -8.81
CA GLU A 65 -4.05 -5.17 -8.55
C GLU A 65 -3.00 -4.74 -9.59
N VAL A 66 -3.06 -3.49 -10.05
CA VAL A 66 -2.05 -2.90 -10.93
C VAL A 66 -1.17 -1.96 -10.11
N PHE A 67 0.13 -2.24 -10.04
CA PHE A 67 1.08 -1.47 -9.24
C PHE A 67 2.09 -0.73 -10.10
N ASN A 68 2.36 0.52 -9.70
CA ASN A 68 3.48 1.29 -10.22
C ASN A 68 4.80 0.84 -9.54
N SER A 69 5.21 -0.42 -9.74
CA SER A 69 6.51 -0.98 -9.39
C SER A 69 7.01 -1.95 -10.48
N PHE A 70 8.28 -2.39 -10.43
CA PHE A 70 8.88 -3.35 -11.37
C PHE A 70 9.54 -4.51 -10.60
N ALA A 71 9.60 -5.69 -11.21
CA ALA A 71 9.89 -6.94 -10.50
C ALA A 71 11.24 -6.94 -9.77
N ASP A 72 12.28 -6.35 -10.38
CA ASP A 72 13.62 -6.30 -9.79
C ASP A 72 13.69 -5.44 -8.52
N LEU A 73 12.73 -4.54 -8.33
CA LEU A 73 12.66 -3.69 -7.13
C LEU A 73 12.17 -4.48 -5.91
N GLU A 74 11.20 -5.37 -6.09
CA GLU A 74 10.51 -6.07 -5.00
C GLU A 74 10.19 -7.55 -5.34
N PRO A 75 11.21 -8.42 -5.50
CA PRO A 75 11.04 -9.78 -6.02
C PRO A 75 10.25 -10.74 -5.10
N GLY A 76 9.88 -10.32 -3.89
CA GLY A 76 9.16 -11.14 -2.91
C GLY A 76 7.73 -10.68 -2.59
N CYS A 77 7.16 -9.76 -3.37
CA CYS A 77 5.88 -9.10 -3.06
C CYS A 77 4.81 -9.26 -4.17
N VAL A 78 4.88 -10.32 -4.98
CA VAL A 78 4.04 -10.47 -6.18
C VAL A 78 3.22 -11.77 -6.17
N ASP A 79 2.01 -11.70 -5.63
CA ASP A 79 0.93 -12.65 -5.93
C ASP A 79 -0.27 -11.84 -6.45
N HIS A 80 -0.84 -12.22 -7.60
CA HIS A 80 -2.00 -11.56 -8.26
C HIS A 80 -1.86 -10.06 -8.59
N VAL A 81 -0.64 -9.62 -8.91
CA VAL A 81 -0.30 -8.21 -9.22
C VAL A 81 0.29 -8.05 -10.61
N TRP A 82 -0.13 -7.01 -11.34
CA TRP A 82 0.54 -6.53 -12.55
C TRP A 82 1.43 -5.32 -12.25
N LEU A 83 2.73 -5.47 -12.51
CA LEU A 83 3.75 -4.43 -12.38
C LEU A 83 3.92 -3.68 -13.70
N VAL A 84 3.67 -2.36 -13.73
CA VAL A 84 3.55 -1.58 -15.00
C VAL A 84 4.59 -0.45 -15.15
N SER A 85 5.75 -0.57 -14.50
CA SER A 85 6.61 0.58 -14.15
C SER A 85 8.01 0.64 -14.74
N PRO A 86 8.65 1.83 -14.60
CA PRO A 86 8.12 3.07 -13.99
C PRO A 86 7.24 3.88 -14.94
N LEU A 87 5.98 4.10 -14.54
CA LEU A 87 5.01 4.89 -15.31
C LEU A 87 5.48 6.33 -15.54
N ALA A 88 6.37 6.85 -14.69
CA ALA A 88 6.98 8.17 -14.88
C ALA A 88 7.82 8.28 -16.16
N HIS A 89 8.28 7.15 -16.72
CA HIS A 89 9.00 7.11 -17.99
C HIS A 89 8.09 6.84 -19.19
N ALA A 90 6.78 6.66 -18.96
CA ALA A 90 5.82 6.56 -20.05
C ALA A 90 5.80 7.89 -20.81
N ARG A 91 5.90 7.78 -22.13
CA ARG A 91 5.90 8.89 -23.06
C ARG A 91 4.61 9.73 -22.92
N THR A 92 4.75 11.03 -22.67
CA THR A 92 3.64 11.99 -22.61
C THR A 92 3.32 12.54 -24.01
N ASP A 93 3.24 11.67 -25.01
CA ASP A 93 2.92 12.04 -26.40
C ASP A 93 1.44 12.46 -26.53
N ILE A 94 0.66 12.36 -25.45
CA ILE A 94 -0.78 12.63 -25.36
C ILE A 94 -1.11 14.14 -25.51
N ALA A 95 -0.11 15.02 -25.64
CA ALA A 95 -0.36 16.46 -25.74
C ALA A 95 -0.76 17.00 -27.13
N ASP A 96 -0.90 16.17 -28.18
CA ASP A 96 -1.16 16.70 -29.54
C ASP A 96 -2.31 16.06 -30.34
N ASP A 97 -3.06 15.08 -29.80
CA ASP A 97 -4.12 14.37 -30.56
C ASP A 97 -5.52 14.42 -29.91
N ASP A 98 -5.72 15.28 -28.90
CA ASP A 98 -7.02 15.43 -28.20
C ASP A 98 -8.07 16.27 -28.99
N GLU A 99 -7.71 16.86 -30.13
CA GLU A 99 -8.62 17.68 -30.95
C GLU A 99 -9.36 16.88 -32.05
N ARG A 100 -9.07 15.58 -32.25
CA ARG A 100 -9.77 14.77 -33.28
C ARG A 100 -10.95 13.94 -32.78
N CYS A 101 -11.13 13.80 -31.48
CA CYS A 101 -12.22 12.98 -30.92
C CYS A 101 -13.49 13.77 -30.58
N LEU A 102 -13.55 15.07 -30.89
CA LEU A 102 -14.70 15.95 -30.64
C LEU A 102 -15.38 16.48 -31.93
N ARG A 103 -15.22 15.80 -33.07
CA ARG A 103 -15.98 16.09 -34.30
C ARG A 103 -16.80 14.90 -34.77
#